data_AF-A0A961CHM0-F1
#
_entry.id   AF-A0A961CHM0-F1
#
_cell.length_a   1.000
_cell.length_b   1.000
_cell.length_c   1.000
_cell.angle_alpha   90.00
_cell.angle_beta   90.00
_cell.angle_gamma   90.00
#
_symmetry.space_group_name_H-M   'P 1'
#
loop_
_entity.id
_entity.type
_entity.pdbx_description
1 polymer ?
#
loop_
_entity_poly.entity_id
_entity_poly.type
_entity_poly.pdbx_seq_one_letter_code
_entity_poly.pdbx_strand_id
1 'polypeptide(L)'
;AGRALGERLAAEELDATGSRPVVEDAYRGFLELNPRLLHACTAWQVRPGPDGPVVNDHRDPAHDADALAQLEAVHAQVVPLLDGLGRALERFASYAPRLGFALDRVHAGSTDWVDKATIDSFHTVWFELHEDLLATLGRDRASELPDRSDEE
;
A
#
# COMPACT_ATOMS: atom_id res chain seq x y z
N ALA A 1 20.24 13.40 8.12
CA ALA A 1 21.06 13.79 6.95
C ALA A 1 20.65 13.06 5.67
N GLY A 2 20.38 11.75 5.70
CA GLY A 2 19.98 10.98 4.50
C GLY A 2 18.58 11.30 3.94
N ARG A 3 17.54 11.37 4.80
CA ARG A 3 16.15 11.63 4.37
C ARG A 3 15.98 12.94 3.58
N ALA A 4 16.42 14.06 4.14
CA ALA A 4 16.35 15.37 3.48
C ALA A 4 17.19 15.46 2.19
N LEU A 5 18.26 14.66 2.07
CA LEU A 5 19.00 14.54 0.81
C LEU A 5 18.18 13.76 -0.22
N GLY A 6 17.56 12.65 0.18
CA GLY A 6 16.68 11.86 -0.67
C GLY A 6 15.47 12.65 -1.19
N GLU A 7 14.79 13.38 -0.32
CA GLU A 7 13.64 14.23 -0.69
C GLU A 7 14.04 15.32 -1.71
N ARG A 8 15.21 15.95 -1.54
CA ARG A 8 15.72 16.92 -2.53
C ARG A 8 16.03 16.29 -3.88
N LEU A 9 16.71 15.13 -3.89
CA LEU A 9 17.03 14.42 -5.13
C LEU A 9 15.76 13.98 -5.86
N ALA A 10 14.74 13.53 -5.12
CA ALA A 10 13.45 13.17 -5.70
C ALA A 10 12.74 14.40 -6.31
N ALA A 11 12.77 15.55 -5.63
CA ALA A 11 12.21 16.79 -6.18
C ALA A 11 12.94 17.24 -7.46
N GLU A 12 14.27 17.18 -7.48
CA GLU A 12 15.09 17.51 -8.65
C GLU A 12 14.78 16.57 -9.84
N GLU A 13 14.56 15.28 -9.58
CA GLU A 13 14.18 14.30 -10.60
C GLU A 13 12.78 14.56 -11.17
N LEU A 14 11.80 14.91 -10.31
CA LEU A 14 10.45 15.28 -10.77
C LEU A 14 10.48 16.48 -11.70
N ASP A 15 11.29 17.49 -11.38
CA ASP A 15 11.41 18.71 -12.17
C ASP A 15 12.15 18.43 -13.49
N ALA A 16 13.19 17.59 -13.47
CA ALA A 16 13.95 17.21 -14.67
C ALA A 16 13.15 16.33 -15.64
N THR A 17 12.29 15.45 -15.12
CA THR A 17 11.49 14.50 -15.92
C THR A 17 10.10 15.03 -16.29
N GLY A 18 9.62 16.07 -15.60
CA GLY A 18 8.23 16.52 -15.71
C GLY A 18 7.22 15.50 -15.18
N SER A 19 7.65 14.50 -14.40
CA SER A 19 6.82 13.38 -13.94
C SER A 19 5.90 13.70 -12.77
N ARG A 20 5.97 14.92 -12.19
CA ARG A 20 5.15 15.33 -11.03
C ARG A 20 3.65 15.02 -11.19
N PRO A 21 2.97 15.32 -12.32
CA PRO A 21 1.56 14.98 -12.49
C PRO A 21 1.28 13.49 -12.37
N VAL A 22 2.14 12.64 -12.96
CA VAL A 22 2.01 11.17 -12.91
C VAL A 22 2.13 10.65 -11.48
N VAL A 23 3.08 11.19 -10.70
CA VAL A 23 3.26 10.80 -9.30
C VAL A 23 2.09 11.27 -8.44
N GLU A 24 1.55 12.46 -8.69
CA GLU A 24 0.37 12.94 -7.98
C GLU A 24 -0.89 12.14 -8.30
N ASP A 25 -1.09 11.75 -9.55
CA ASP A 25 -2.17 10.85 -9.97
C ASP A 25 -2.05 9.48 -9.31
N ALA A 26 -0.84 8.89 -9.33
CA ALA A 26 -0.56 7.62 -8.68
C ALA A 26 -0.80 7.68 -7.16
N TYR A 27 -0.38 8.77 -6.52
CA TYR A 27 -0.63 9.00 -5.09
C TYR A 27 -2.12 9.14 -4.76
N ARG A 28 -2.90 9.87 -5.57
CA ARG A 28 -4.35 9.96 -5.39
C ARG A 28 -5.02 8.58 -5.51
N GLY A 29 -4.67 7.83 -6.58
CA GLY A 29 -5.18 6.47 -6.76
C GLY A 29 -4.77 5.52 -5.63
N PHE A 30 -3.55 5.66 -5.12
CA PHE A 30 -3.08 4.93 -3.93
C PHE A 30 -3.96 5.25 -2.70
N LEU A 31 -4.24 6.52 -2.43
CA LEU A 31 -5.06 6.92 -1.27
C LEU A 31 -6.50 6.40 -1.37
N GLU A 32 -7.07 6.28 -2.57
CA GLU A 32 -8.39 5.66 -2.76
C GLU A 32 -8.40 4.16 -2.43
N LEU A 33 -7.28 3.47 -2.65
CA LEU A 33 -7.14 2.04 -2.40
C LEU A 33 -6.68 1.73 -0.97
N ASN A 34 -5.96 2.64 -0.32
CA ASN A 34 -5.33 2.42 0.97
C ASN A 34 -6.33 1.98 2.08
N PRO A 35 -7.51 2.62 2.26
CA PRO A 35 -8.50 2.14 3.23
C PRO A 35 -8.98 0.72 2.96
N ARG A 36 -9.09 0.32 1.68
CA ARG A 36 -9.53 -1.03 1.30
C ARG A 36 -8.46 -2.06 1.64
N LEU A 37 -7.19 -1.75 1.40
CA LEU A 37 -6.10 -2.63 1.83
C LEU A 37 -6.09 -2.78 3.35
N LEU A 38 -6.12 -1.66 4.08
CA LEU A 38 -6.09 -1.70 5.55
C LEU A 38 -7.26 -2.50 6.11
N HIS A 39 -8.44 -2.39 5.50
CA HIS A 39 -9.59 -3.22 5.84
C HIS A 39 -9.34 -4.71 5.56
N ALA A 40 -8.80 -5.07 4.39
CA ALA A 40 -8.45 -6.45 4.06
C ALA A 40 -7.41 -7.04 5.03
N CYS A 41 -6.35 -6.31 5.36
CA CYS A 41 -5.36 -6.72 6.36
C CYS A 41 -5.97 -6.86 7.75
N THR A 42 -6.85 -5.94 8.15
CA THR A 42 -7.55 -6.02 9.44
C THR A 42 -8.46 -7.24 9.49
N ALA A 43 -9.25 -7.48 8.43
CA ALA A 43 -10.10 -8.66 8.33
C ALA A 43 -9.27 -9.95 8.35
N TRP A 44 -8.08 -9.95 7.74
CA TRP A 44 -7.17 -11.08 7.81
C TRP A 44 -6.68 -11.37 9.24
N GLN A 45 -6.33 -10.32 9.99
CA GLN A 45 -5.78 -10.40 11.35
C GLN A 45 -6.82 -10.69 12.43
N VAL A 46 -8.02 -10.13 12.29
CA VAL A 46 -9.07 -10.19 13.31
C VAL A 46 -10.43 -10.51 12.73
N ARG A 47 -11.25 -11.22 13.51
CA ARG A 47 -12.64 -11.57 13.16
C ARG A 47 -13.62 -11.17 14.27
N PRO A 48 -14.91 -10.97 13.96
CA PRO A 48 -15.92 -10.75 14.98
C PRO A 48 -16.00 -11.93 15.96
N GLY A 49 -15.95 -11.63 17.24
CA GLY A 49 -16.20 -12.56 18.34
C GLY A 49 -17.38 -12.10 19.21
N PRO A 50 -17.89 -12.97 20.10
CA PRO A 50 -19.04 -12.67 20.94
C PRO A 50 -18.82 -11.46 21.88
N ASP A 51 -17.59 -11.24 22.33
CA ASP A 51 -17.22 -10.16 23.26
C ASP A 51 -16.40 -9.04 22.58
N GLY A 52 -16.38 -9.01 21.24
CA GLY A 52 -15.59 -8.06 20.44
C GLY A 52 -14.64 -8.74 19.45
N PRO A 53 -13.79 -7.97 18.75
CA PRO A 53 -12.83 -8.51 17.80
C PRO A 53 -11.83 -9.46 18.47
N VAL A 54 -11.61 -10.62 17.86
CA VAL A 54 -10.61 -11.62 18.30
C VAL A 54 -9.62 -11.87 17.17
N VAL A 55 -8.41 -12.32 17.52
CA VAL A 55 -7.42 -12.76 16.52
C VAL A 55 -8.05 -13.84 15.64
N ASN A 56 -7.89 -13.70 14.33
CA ASN A 56 -8.35 -14.68 13.38
C ASN A 56 -7.53 -15.97 13.54
N ASP A 57 -8.21 -17.07 13.82
CA ASP A 57 -7.60 -18.40 13.95
C ASP A 57 -7.59 -19.18 12.61
N HIS A 58 -8.04 -18.54 11.52
CA HIS A 58 -8.11 -19.08 10.16
C HIS A 58 -8.90 -20.39 10.06
N ARG A 59 -9.92 -20.55 10.92
CA ARG A 59 -10.84 -21.70 10.92
C ARG A 59 -12.12 -21.47 10.12
N ASP A 60 -12.35 -20.25 9.66
CA ASP A 60 -13.47 -19.86 8.80
C ASP A 60 -12.94 -19.55 7.40
N PRO A 61 -12.99 -20.53 6.47
CA PRO A 61 -12.48 -20.33 5.12
C PRO A 61 -13.22 -19.26 4.32
N ALA A 62 -14.49 -18.97 4.66
CA ALA A 62 -15.26 -17.95 3.95
C ALA A 62 -14.77 -16.56 4.32
N HIS A 63 -14.55 -16.32 5.63
CA HIS A 63 -13.97 -15.07 6.12
C HIS A 63 -12.58 -14.81 5.53
N ASP A 64 -11.72 -15.84 5.50
CA ASP A 64 -10.39 -15.75 4.90
C ASP A 64 -10.48 -15.47 3.39
N ALA A 65 -11.36 -16.15 2.67
CA ALA A 65 -11.55 -15.94 1.23
C ALA A 65 -12.03 -14.51 0.92
N ASP A 66 -12.92 -13.93 1.73
CA ASP A 66 -13.41 -12.56 1.55
C ASP A 66 -12.28 -11.54 1.75
N ALA A 67 -11.43 -11.72 2.76
CA ALA A 67 -10.26 -10.85 2.99
C ALA A 67 -9.26 -10.94 1.82
N LEU A 68 -8.99 -12.15 1.32
CA LEU A 68 -8.10 -12.34 0.17
C LEU A 68 -8.68 -11.76 -1.12
N ALA A 69 -9.99 -11.90 -1.36
CA ALA A 69 -10.64 -11.32 -2.53
C ALA A 69 -10.53 -9.79 -2.53
N GLN A 70 -10.61 -9.14 -1.37
CA GLN A 70 -10.36 -7.70 -1.26
C GLN A 70 -8.91 -7.33 -1.54
N LEU A 71 -7.95 -8.12 -1.04
CA LEU A 71 -6.52 -7.94 -1.30
C LEU A 71 -6.21 -8.04 -2.80
N GLU A 72 -6.76 -9.06 -3.47
CA GLU A 72 -6.66 -9.26 -4.92
C GLU A 72 -7.27 -8.09 -5.71
N ALA A 73 -8.43 -7.60 -5.29
CA ALA A 73 -9.08 -6.46 -5.94
C ALA A 73 -8.24 -5.17 -5.82
N VAL A 74 -7.58 -4.96 -4.67
CA VAL A 74 -6.63 -3.85 -4.50
C VAL A 74 -5.42 -4.03 -5.41
N HIS A 75 -4.84 -5.23 -5.44
CA HIS A 75 -3.71 -5.55 -6.31
C HIS A 75 -4.03 -5.27 -7.79
N ALA A 76 -5.17 -5.76 -8.28
CA ALA A 76 -5.58 -5.56 -9.66
C ALA A 76 -5.77 -4.08 -10.03
N GLN A 77 -6.22 -3.25 -9.09
CA GLN A 77 -6.41 -1.81 -9.30
C GLN A 77 -5.10 -1.01 -9.20
N VAL A 78 -4.15 -1.42 -8.36
CA VAL A 78 -2.90 -0.69 -8.17
C VAL A 78 -1.89 -0.96 -9.29
N VAL A 79 -1.88 -2.16 -9.88
CA VAL A 79 -0.88 -2.55 -10.91
C VAL A 79 -0.81 -1.57 -12.08
N PRO A 80 -1.92 -1.15 -12.73
CA PRO A 80 -1.84 -0.17 -13.82
C PRO A 80 -1.28 1.20 -13.40
N LEU A 81 -1.54 1.62 -12.15
CA LEU A 81 -0.98 2.85 -11.59
C LEU A 81 0.54 2.71 -11.43
N LEU A 82 1.00 1.58 -10.90
CA LEU A 82 2.42 1.28 -10.70
C LEU A 82 3.16 1.11 -12.02
N ASP A 83 2.54 0.53 -13.04
CA ASP A 83 3.12 0.43 -14.38
C ASP A 83 3.32 1.82 -15.00
N GLY A 84 2.35 2.72 -14.83
CA GLY A 84 2.45 4.12 -15.25
C GLY A 84 3.56 4.85 -14.51
N LEU A 85 3.60 4.69 -13.19
CA LEU A 85 4.58 5.29 -12.30
C LEU A 85 6.00 4.80 -12.59
N GLY A 86 6.19 3.49 -12.79
CA GLY A 86 7.48 2.88 -13.09
C GLY A 86 8.05 3.28 -14.46
N ARG A 87 7.18 3.60 -15.44
CA ARG A 87 7.61 4.19 -16.72
C ARG A 87 8.08 5.64 -16.57
N ALA A 88 7.47 6.38 -15.65
CA ALA A 88 7.81 7.78 -15.40
C ALA A 88 9.06 7.92 -14.51
N LEU A 89 9.25 6.97 -13.57
CA LEU A 89 10.31 6.94 -12.58
C LEU A 89 10.73 5.49 -12.31
N GLU A 90 11.89 5.09 -12.83
CA GLU A 90 12.34 3.69 -12.86
C GLU A 90 12.37 3.01 -11.47
N ARG A 91 12.68 3.75 -10.40
CA ARG A 91 12.72 3.18 -9.03
C ARG A 91 11.40 2.55 -8.59
N PHE A 92 10.27 3.04 -9.09
CA PHE A 92 8.94 2.53 -8.76
C PHE A 92 8.58 1.25 -9.52
N ALA A 93 9.34 0.89 -10.57
CA ALA A 93 9.04 -0.29 -11.40
C ALA A 93 9.12 -1.62 -10.63
N SER A 94 9.74 -1.63 -9.44
CA SER A 94 9.87 -2.83 -8.60
C SER A 94 8.62 -3.15 -7.78
N TYR A 95 7.70 -2.20 -7.54
CA TYR A 95 6.59 -2.41 -6.61
C TYR A 95 5.54 -3.38 -7.13
N ALA A 96 5.12 -3.25 -8.40
CA ALA A 96 4.14 -4.16 -9.00
C ALA A 96 4.57 -5.64 -8.94
N PRO A 97 5.80 -6.03 -9.37
CA PRO A 97 6.23 -7.42 -9.27
C PRO A 97 6.42 -7.90 -7.81
N ARG A 98 6.81 -7.03 -6.88
CA ARG A 98 6.91 -7.40 -5.45
C ARG A 98 5.53 -7.69 -4.83
N LEU A 99 4.53 -6.86 -5.12
CA LEU A 99 3.15 -7.11 -4.68
C LEU A 99 2.58 -8.38 -5.31
N GLY A 100 2.81 -8.58 -6.61
CA GLY A 100 2.39 -9.80 -7.31
C GLY A 100 3.03 -11.06 -6.71
N PHE A 101 4.34 -11.01 -6.43
CA PHE A 101 5.02 -12.11 -5.78
C PHE A 101 4.44 -12.41 -4.38
N ALA A 102 4.19 -11.39 -3.56
CA ALA A 102 3.57 -11.59 -2.26
C ALA A 102 2.19 -12.25 -2.38
N LEU A 103 1.38 -11.83 -3.36
CA LEU A 103 0.06 -12.42 -3.63
C LEU A 103 0.16 -13.88 -4.10
N ASP A 104 1.11 -14.20 -4.99
CA ASP A 104 1.37 -15.58 -5.42
C ASP A 104 1.73 -16.49 -4.23
N ARG A 105 2.49 -15.97 -3.26
CA ARG A 105 2.84 -16.70 -2.02
C ARG A 105 1.61 -16.94 -1.15
N VAL A 106 0.70 -15.98 -1.06
CA VAL A 106 -0.58 -16.13 -0.35
C VAL A 106 -1.43 -17.21 -1.01
N HIS A 107 -1.55 -17.21 -2.34
CA HIS A 107 -2.25 -18.26 -3.10
C HIS A 107 -1.62 -19.64 -2.97
N ALA A 108 -0.31 -19.70 -2.78
CA ALA A 108 0.41 -20.94 -2.47
C ALA A 108 0.23 -21.41 -1.00
N GLY A 109 -0.64 -20.75 -0.22
CA GLY A 109 -0.96 -21.10 1.17
C GLY A 109 -0.01 -20.53 2.21
N SER A 110 0.93 -19.65 1.83
CA SER A 110 1.81 -18.96 2.78
C SER A 110 1.13 -17.73 3.35
N THR A 111 0.24 -17.93 4.33
CA THR A 111 -0.62 -16.89 4.95
C THR A 111 0.14 -15.69 5.52
N ASP A 112 1.35 -15.92 6.04
CA ASP A 112 2.26 -14.87 6.53
C ASP A 112 2.55 -13.76 5.50
N TRP A 113 2.38 -14.03 4.20
CA TRP A 113 2.69 -13.08 3.14
C TRP A 113 1.63 -11.98 2.97
N VAL A 114 0.53 -12.01 3.74
CA VAL A 114 -0.43 -10.89 3.75
C VAL A 114 0.15 -9.69 4.49
N ASP A 115 0.62 -9.87 5.72
CA ASP A 115 0.88 -8.76 6.65
C ASP A 115 2.17 -8.86 7.50
N LYS A 116 2.94 -9.95 7.38
CA LYS A 116 4.13 -10.13 8.21
C LYS A 116 5.19 -9.08 7.93
N ALA A 117 5.50 -8.30 8.95
CA ALA A 117 6.41 -7.15 8.88
C ALA A 117 7.89 -7.51 8.62
N THR A 118 8.31 -8.76 8.85
CA THR A 118 9.71 -9.18 8.71
C THR A 118 10.08 -9.71 7.32
N ILE A 119 9.12 -9.71 6.39
CA ILE A 119 9.28 -10.13 5.01
C ILE A 119 8.61 -9.10 4.09
N ASP A 120 8.86 -9.24 2.79
CA ASP A 120 8.15 -8.54 1.72
C ASP A 120 6.71 -9.09 1.57
N SER A 121 5.95 -9.07 2.67
CA SER A 121 4.51 -9.32 2.63
C SER A 121 3.83 -8.20 1.85
N PHE A 122 2.60 -8.46 1.41
CA PHE A 122 1.82 -7.50 0.64
C PHE A 122 1.70 -6.16 1.39
N HIS A 123 1.38 -6.20 2.69
CA HIS A 123 1.32 -5.00 3.52
C HIS A 123 2.66 -4.29 3.66
N THR A 124 3.77 -5.02 3.85
CA THR A 124 5.10 -4.39 3.95
C THR A 124 5.46 -3.64 2.67
N VAL A 125 5.30 -4.28 1.51
CA VAL A 125 5.58 -3.65 0.21
C VAL A 125 4.65 -2.46 -0.05
N TRP A 126 3.38 -2.56 0.34
CA TRP A 126 2.44 -1.44 0.24
C TRP A 126 2.82 -0.25 1.13
N PHE A 127 3.23 -0.52 2.36
CA PHE A 127 3.71 0.51 3.28
C PHE A 127 4.95 1.23 2.73
N GLU A 128 5.90 0.47 2.17
CA GLU A 128 7.08 1.05 1.53
C GLU A 128 6.73 1.92 0.32
N LEU A 129 5.77 1.49 -0.51
CA LEU A 129 5.26 2.28 -1.63
C LEU A 129 4.67 3.60 -1.15
N HIS A 130 3.92 3.57 -0.04
CA HIS A 130 3.33 4.76 0.56
C HIS A 130 4.39 5.77 0.98
N GLU A 131 5.42 5.30 1.70
CA GLU A 131 6.52 6.14 2.17
C GLU A 131 7.31 6.75 1.00
N ASP A 132 7.56 5.99 -0.07
CA ASP A 132 8.30 6.49 -1.24
C ASP A 132 7.48 7.55 -2.02
N LEU A 133 6.16 7.37 -2.15
CA LEU A 133 5.28 8.39 -2.74
C LEU A 133 5.28 9.69 -1.93
N LEU A 134 5.16 9.60 -0.60
CA LEU A 134 5.22 10.76 0.31
C LEU A 134 6.56 11.48 0.21
N ALA A 135 7.67 10.74 0.30
CA ALA A 135 9.01 11.30 0.19
C ALA A 135 9.25 11.96 -1.17
N THR A 136 8.78 11.33 -2.25
CA THR A 136 8.90 11.86 -3.61
C THR A 136 8.12 13.16 -3.80
N LEU A 137 6.94 13.27 -3.19
CA LEU A 137 6.09 14.46 -3.29
C LEU A 137 6.42 15.53 -2.25
N GLY A 138 7.34 15.25 -1.31
CA GLY A 138 7.66 16.13 -0.19
C GLY A 138 6.48 16.33 0.76
N ARG A 139 5.63 15.31 0.93
CA ARG A 139 4.44 15.33 1.78
C ARG A 139 4.69 14.63 3.11
N ASP A 140 4.04 15.13 4.15
CA ASP A 140 3.96 14.44 5.44
C ASP A 140 2.71 13.55 5.45
N ARG A 141 2.80 12.33 6.01
CA ARG A 141 1.64 11.47 6.23
C ARG A 141 0.55 12.17 7.04
N ALA A 142 0.89 13.08 7.94
CA ALA A 142 -0.07 13.88 8.69
C ALA A 142 -1.01 14.71 7.78
N SER A 143 -0.60 15.01 6.55
CA SER A 143 -1.44 15.71 5.56
C SER A 143 -2.57 14.86 4.98
N GLU A 144 -2.58 13.54 5.24
CA GLU A 144 -3.63 12.62 4.80
C GLU A 144 -4.78 12.53 5.80
N LEU A 145 -4.59 13.03 7.02
CA LEU A 145 -5.65 13.12 8.01
C LEU A 145 -6.61 14.24 7.59
N PRO A 146 -7.93 14.01 7.61
CA PRO A 146 -8.89 15.09 7.42
C PRO A 146 -8.63 16.18 8.48
N ASP A 147 -8.68 17.43 8.06
CA ASP A 147 -8.51 18.57 8.95
C ASP A 147 -9.55 18.47 10.07
N ARG A 148 -9.10 18.35 11.32
CA ARG A 148 -9.97 18.26 12.50
C ARG A 148 -10.45 19.64 12.98
N SER A 149 -10.38 20.65 12.12
CA SER A 149 -10.69 22.05 12.43
C SER A 149 -12.19 22.36 12.51
N ASP A 150 -13.08 21.42 12.20
CA ASP A 150 -14.54 21.63 12.20
C ASP A 150 -15.25 20.82 13.30
N GLU A 151 -14.84 20.99 14.56
CA GLU A 151 -15.68 20.65 15.74
C GLU A 151 -15.47 21.73 16.84
N GLU A 152 -16.08 22.90 16.63
CA GLU A 152 -16.54 23.82 17.70
C GLU A 152 -18.08 23.74 17.82
#